data_AF-A0A2V8QD24-F1
#
_entry.id   AF-A0A2V8QD24-F1
#
_cell.length_a   1.000
_cell.length_b   1.000
_cell.length_c   1.000
_cell.angle_alpha   90.00
_cell.angle_beta   90.00
_cell.angle_gamma   90.00
#
_symmetry.space_group_name_H-M   'P 1'
#
loop_
_entity.id
_entity.type
_entity.pdbx_description
1 polymer ?
#
loop_
_entity_poly.entity_id
_entity_poly.type
_entity_poly.pdbx_seq_one_letter_code
_entity_poly.pdbx_strand_id
1 'polypeptide(L)'
;MGRYIVILVSLVLGLLLLSTTGVTAQQSDYTGRYVFKNYQKGKGGYVNSLEITPAANGQLHLNFELTYLYMAGKAETFHEGSGEGDGQLRGKTLTATLSDGAGGSCRVTLTFNETLLAGQYSINVKSSNCAINVVPDGLYTRILEAKNPPRTGAARTSLQPEVCPDPKSPCKTPAKSFAPYELSFRLPSKLTRGKTYESLPFYAVILKTYTEESCDADDHTASIERERLKIQTEYPYNKVFASYSCPNLDAVDYSFPGKLDSTGERVLIMTFIAVYAGKTQAQANEFLGYVRTVYPKASLKQMKASYEILDQ
;
A
#
# COMPACT_ATOMS: atom_id res chain seq x y z
N MET A 1 -75.02 17.12 -33.38
CA MET A 1 -74.04 17.89 -32.58
C MET A 1 -73.67 17.04 -31.36
N GLY A 2 -72.39 16.97 -31.00
CA GLY A 2 -71.92 16.32 -29.77
C GLY A 2 -71.06 15.07 -30.00
N ARG A 3 -69.82 15.27 -30.49
CA ARG A 3 -68.75 14.25 -30.50
C ARG A 3 -68.25 14.06 -29.06
N TYR A 4 -68.24 12.83 -28.55
CA TYR A 4 -67.46 12.48 -27.35
C TYR A 4 -66.28 11.61 -27.76
N ILE A 5 -65.10 12.16 -27.50
CA ILE A 5 -63.77 11.59 -27.70
C ILE A 5 -63.54 10.58 -26.55
N VAL A 6 -63.35 9.31 -26.89
CA VAL A 6 -62.86 8.29 -25.95
C VAL A 6 -61.34 8.39 -25.92
N ILE A 7 -60.80 8.92 -24.82
CA ILE A 7 -59.36 8.96 -24.57
C ILE A 7 -58.95 7.58 -24.00
N LEU A 8 -58.13 6.84 -24.75
CA LEU A 8 -57.40 5.68 -24.24
C LEU A 8 -56.38 6.16 -23.20
N VAL A 9 -56.53 5.71 -21.95
CA VAL A 9 -55.48 5.82 -20.93
C VAL A 9 -54.68 4.53 -20.95
N SER A 10 -53.50 4.57 -21.57
CA SER A 10 -52.52 3.49 -21.49
C SER A 10 -51.88 3.48 -20.11
N LEU A 11 -52.24 2.48 -19.29
CA LEU A 11 -51.62 2.20 -18.00
C LEU A 11 -50.26 1.52 -18.25
N VAL A 12 -49.17 2.30 -18.25
CA VAL A 12 -47.81 1.75 -18.27
C VAL A 12 -47.45 1.35 -16.85
N LEU A 13 -47.63 0.06 -16.54
CA LEU A 13 -47.18 -0.55 -15.30
C LEU A 13 -45.66 -0.75 -15.38
N GLY A 14 -44.91 0.28 -14.98
CA GLY A 14 -43.46 0.20 -14.82
C GLY A 14 -43.12 -0.71 -13.64
N LEU A 15 -42.67 -1.94 -13.93
CA LEU A 15 -41.96 -2.78 -12.96
C LEU A 15 -40.69 -2.03 -12.52
N LEU A 16 -40.74 -1.44 -11.33
CA LEU A 16 -39.54 -1.03 -10.58
C LEU A 16 -38.85 -2.30 -10.07
N LEU A 17 -37.94 -2.82 -10.88
CA LEU A 17 -36.88 -3.71 -10.42
C LEU A 17 -36.04 -2.91 -9.41
N LEU A 18 -36.28 -3.12 -8.11
CA LEU A 18 -35.35 -2.70 -7.07
C LEU A 18 -34.07 -3.53 -7.22
N SER A 19 -33.11 -2.98 -7.95
CA SER A 19 -31.73 -3.45 -7.95
C SER A 19 -31.11 -3.13 -6.58
N THR A 20 -31.13 -4.11 -5.68
CA THR A 20 -30.45 -4.07 -4.38
C THR A 20 -28.94 -4.27 -4.55
N THR A 21 -28.24 -3.33 -5.18
CA THR A 21 -26.78 -3.22 -5.09
C THR A 21 -26.37 -1.78 -5.32
N GLY A 22 -26.30 -0.99 -4.25
CA GLY A 22 -25.83 0.38 -4.32
C GLY A 22 -25.14 0.76 -3.03
N VAL A 23 -23.83 0.54 -2.94
CA VAL A 23 -22.99 1.37 -2.07
C VAL A 23 -23.21 2.79 -2.54
N THR A 24 -23.78 3.64 -1.67
CA THR A 24 -23.97 5.05 -2.03
C THR A 24 -22.59 5.70 -2.25
N ALA A 25 -22.46 6.64 -3.20
CA ALA A 25 -21.16 7.26 -3.53
C ALA A 25 -20.43 7.84 -2.30
N GLN A 26 -21.19 8.30 -1.30
CA GLN A 26 -20.66 8.77 -0.02
C GLN A 26 -20.06 7.67 0.85
N GLN A 27 -20.58 6.44 0.76
CA GLN A 27 -20.07 5.29 1.52
C GLN A 27 -18.79 4.71 0.90
N SER A 28 -18.63 4.74 -0.42
CA SER A 28 -17.38 4.32 -1.07
C SER A 28 -16.18 5.18 -0.68
N ASP A 29 -16.40 6.45 -0.33
CA ASP A 29 -15.32 7.39 0.01
C ASP A 29 -14.58 7.01 1.30
N TYR A 30 -15.28 6.34 2.22
CA TYR A 30 -14.80 5.95 3.54
C TYR A 30 -14.27 4.52 3.65
N THR A 31 -14.41 3.73 2.57
CA THR A 31 -13.84 2.37 2.52
C THR A 31 -12.32 2.42 2.34
N GLY A 32 -11.65 1.38 2.81
CA GLY A 32 -10.20 1.23 2.67
C GLY A 32 -9.53 0.95 4.01
N ARG A 33 -8.20 1.05 3.99
CA ARG A 33 -7.35 0.64 5.11
C ARG A 33 -6.81 1.86 5.83
N TYR A 34 -6.69 1.74 7.14
CA TYR A 34 -6.35 2.81 8.06
C TYR A 34 -5.36 2.26 9.09
N VAL A 35 -4.39 3.09 9.49
CA VAL A 35 -3.36 2.69 10.47
C VAL A 35 -3.21 3.72 11.57
N PHE A 36 -3.03 3.23 12.78
CA PHE A 36 -2.62 4.03 13.92
C PHE A 36 -1.31 3.46 14.47
N LYS A 37 -0.25 4.28 14.45
CA LYS A 37 1.06 3.89 14.97
C LYS A 37 1.65 5.03 15.78
N ASN A 38 1.88 4.79 17.06
CA ASN A 38 2.60 5.71 17.95
C ASN A 38 3.72 5.02 18.75
N TYR A 39 4.01 3.75 18.43
CA TYR A 39 5.08 2.98 19.06
C TYR A 39 6.43 3.72 19.04
N GLN A 40 7.08 3.73 20.21
CA GLN A 40 8.45 4.18 20.39
C GLN A 40 9.25 3.09 21.11
N LYS A 41 10.38 2.69 20.52
CA LYS A 41 11.26 1.68 21.09
C LYS A 41 11.66 2.02 22.52
N GLY A 42 11.50 1.06 23.44
CA GLY A 42 11.82 1.23 24.86
C GLY A 42 10.80 2.05 25.67
N LYS A 43 9.75 2.57 25.02
CA LYS A 43 8.63 3.26 25.68
C LYS A 43 7.28 2.58 25.44
N GLY A 44 7.20 1.70 24.44
CA GLY A 44 5.97 1.04 24.03
C GLY A 44 5.08 1.92 23.15
N GLY A 45 3.86 1.46 22.94
CA GLY A 45 2.83 2.12 22.14
C GLY A 45 2.08 1.14 21.24
N TYR A 46 1.27 1.68 20.36
CA TYR A 46 0.32 0.95 19.53
C TYR A 46 0.79 0.83 18.09
N VAL A 47 0.43 -0.29 17.48
CA VAL A 47 0.49 -0.56 16.05
C VAL A 47 -0.82 -1.24 15.67
N ASN A 48 -1.79 -0.45 15.24
CA ASN A 48 -3.14 -0.91 14.94
C ASN A 48 -3.44 -0.76 13.44
N SER A 49 -4.15 -1.73 12.90
CA SER A 49 -4.70 -1.73 11.54
C SER A 49 -6.23 -1.78 11.61
N LEU A 50 -6.88 -1.04 10.71
CA LEU A 50 -8.33 -1.03 10.52
C LEU A 50 -8.61 -1.14 9.03
N GLU A 51 -9.45 -2.09 8.65
CA GLU A 51 -10.00 -2.20 7.30
C GLU A 51 -11.51 -1.96 7.33
N ILE A 52 -11.98 -1.11 6.41
CA ILE A 52 -13.40 -0.79 6.23
C ILE A 52 -13.84 -1.23 4.84
N THR A 53 -14.78 -2.16 4.76
CA THR A 53 -15.33 -2.68 3.50
C THR A 53 -16.86 -2.50 3.43
N PRO A 54 -17.45 -2.50 2.23
CA PRO A 54 -18.91 -2.54 2.10
C PRO A 54 -19.51 -3.82 2.67
N ALA A 55 -20.63 -3.69 3.39
CA ALA A 55 -21.44 -4.80 3.87
C ALA A 55 -22.88 -4.74 3.30
N ALA A 56 -23.70 -5.73 3.64
CA ALA A 56 -25.10 -5.77 3.21
C ALA A 56 -25.91 -4.58 3.77
N ASN A 57 -27.03 -4.26 3.11
CA ASN A 57 -27.99 -3.24 3.56
C ASN A 57 -27.39 -1.83 3.74
N GLY A 58 -26.32 -1.49 3.00
CA GLY A 58 -25.66 -0.18 3.11
C GLY A 58 -24.89 0.02 4.41
N GLN A 59 -24.54 -1.06 5.11
CA GLN A 59 -23.64 -1.04 6.26
C GLN A 59 -22.17 -1.10 5.81
N LEU A 60 -21.27 -0.72 6.71
CA LEU A 60 -19.83 -0.89 6.54
C LEU A 60 -19.34 -1.96 7.51
N HIS A 61 -18.57 -2.91 7.00
CA HIS A 61 -17.88 -3.90 7.82
C HIS A 61 -16.53 -3.34 8.26
N LEU A 62 -16.20 -3.51 9.54
CA LEU A 62 -14.93 -3.10 10.13
C LEU A 62 -14.18 -4.36 10.56
N ASN A 63 -12.89 -4.41 10.26
CA ASN A 63 -11.97 -5.40 10.79
C ASN A 63 -10.76 -4.69 11.42
N PHE A 64 -10.53 -4.92 12.71
CA PHE A 64 -9.39 -4.38 13.46
C PHE A 64 -8.38 -5.47 13.79
N GLU A 65 -7.10 -5.15 13.59
CA GLU A 65 -5.97 -5.87 14.18
C GLU A 65 -5.22 -4.88 15.09
N LEU A 66 -5.03 -5.24 16.34
CA LEU A 66 -4.57 -4.33 17.37
C LEU A 66 -3.35 -4.91 18.08
N THR A 67 -2.31 -4.11 18.24
CA THR A 67 -1.11 -4.50 18.99
C THR A 67 -0.71 -3.38 19.93
N TYR A 68 -0.57 -3.71 21.21
CA TYR A 68 0.02 -2.82 22.21
C TYR A 68 1.36 -3.39 22.67
N LEU A 69 2.45 -2.70 22.35
CA LEU A 69 3.80 -3.03 22.80
C LEU A 69 4.10 -2.28 24.09
N TYR A 70 4.70 -2.96 25.06
CA TYR A 70 5.10 -2.38 26.35
C TYR A 70 6.37 -3.02 26.90
N MET A 71 6.97 -2.38 27.90
CA MET A 71 8.17 -2.89 28.55
C MET A 71 7.80 -3.68 29.81
N ALA A 72 8.19 -4.95 29.87
CA ALA A 72 8.17 -5.77 31.08
C ALA A 72 9.61 -5.91 31.60
N GLY A 73 10.00 -5.03 32.52
CA GLY A 73 11.39 -4.89 32.94
C GLY A 73 12.27 -4.38 31.79
N LYS A 74 13.24 -5.19 31.35
CA LYS A 74 14.15 -4.86 30.24
C LYS A 74 13.74 -5.47 28.89
N ALA A 75 12.71 -6.31 28.87
CA ALA A 75 12.22 -6.96 27.66
C ALA A 75 11.00 -6.20 27.11
N GLU A 76 10.94 -6.07 25.79
CA GLU A 76 9.75 -5.62 25.10
C GLU A 76 8.81 -6.82 24.94
N THR A 77 7.54 -6.62 25.29
CA THR A 77 6.47 -7.61 25.21
C THR A 77 5.24 -6.94 24.60
N PHE A 78 4.21 -7.71 24.27
CA PHE A 78 3.04 -7.19 23.59
C PHE A 78 1.74 -7.88 24.00
N HIS A 79 0.63 -7.16 23.84
CA HIS A 79 -0.72 -7.71 23.78
C HIS A 79 -1.27 -7.57 22.36
N GLU A 80 -2.04 -8.55 21.95
CA GLU A 80 -2.77 -8.53 20.68
C GLU A 80 -4.27 -8.59 20.94
N GLY A 81 -5.01 -7.96 20.06
CA GLY A 81 -6.46 -8.03 20.00
C GLY A 81 -6.92 -7.94 18.56
N SER A 82 -8.08 -8.50 18.28
CA SER A 82 -8.76 -8.33 17.01
C SER A 82 -10.23 -8.09 17.28
N GLY A 83 -10.90 -7.38 16.37
CA GLY A 83 -12.33 -7.13 16.50
C GLY A 83 -12.95 -6.85 15.15
N GLU A 84 -14.04 -7.56 14.84
CA GLU A 84 -14.78 -7.37 13.61
C GLU A 84 -16.26 -7.09 13.87
N GLY A 85 -16.90 -6.37 12.95
CA GLY A 85 -18.33 -6.14 13.03
C GLY A 85 -18.84 -5.09 12.05
N ASP A 86 -20.16 -5.08 11.88
CA ASP A 86 -20.83 -4.16 10.96
C ASP A 86 -21.31 -2.90 11.69
N GLY A 87 -21.34 -1.79 10.94
CA GLY A 87 -21.74 -0.49 11.44
C GLY A 87 -22.53 0.33 10.44
N GLN A 88 -23.30 1.28 10.99
CA GLN A 88 -24.08 2.21 10.19
C GLN A 88 -23.36 3.55 10.09
N LEU A 89 -23.18 4.02 8.86
CA LEU A 89 -22.69 5.36 8.57
C LEU A 89 -23.84 6.37 8.63
N ARG A 90 -23.66 7.46 9.37
CA ARG A 90 -24.52 8.65 9.39
C ARG A 90 -23.68 9.91 9.26
N GLY A 91 -23.73 10.55 8.09
CA GLY A 91 -22.86 11.68 7.77
C GLY A 91 -21.39 11.27 7.79
N LYS A 92 -20.60 11.87 8.69
CA LYS A 92 -19.16 11.58 8.90
C LYS A 92 -18.90 10.68 10.11
N THR A 93 -19.93 10.04 10.67
CA THR A 93 -19.81 9.19 11.86
C THR A 93 -20.28 7.77 11.54
N LEU A 94 -19.42 6.79 11.77
CA LEU A 94 -19.73 5.37 11.68
C LEU A 94 -19.75 4.77 13.08
N THR A 95 -20.85 4.10 13.44
CA THR A 95 -20.98 3.40 14.72
C THR A 95 -21.11 1.91 14.48
N ALA A 96 -20.26 1.11 15.12
CA ALA A 96 -20.21 -0.34 15.00
C ALA A 96 -20.06 -1.00 16.38
N THR A 97 -20.40 -2.28 16.46
CA THR A 97 -20.04 -3.14 17.61
C THR A 97 -19.09 -4.20 17.09
N LEU A 98 -17.87 -4.19 17.61
CA LEU A 98 -16.86 -5.19 17.31
C LEU A 98 -17.03 -6.40 18.23
N SER A 99 -16.79 -7.59 17.70
CA SER A 99 -16.70 -8.86 18.42
C SER A 99 -15.31 -9.44 18.22
N ASP A 100 -14.72 -10.02 19.27
CA ASP A 100 -13.46 -10.77 19.17
C ASP A 100 -13.66 -12.27 18.86
N GLY A 101 -14.91 -12.71 18.71
CA GLY A 101 -15.28 -14.11 18.47
C GLY A 101 -15.21 -15.02 19.70
N ALA A 102 -14.68 -14.54 20.82
CA ALA A 102 -14.56 -15.25 22.11
C ALA A 102 -15.56 -14.73 23.17
N GLY A 103 -16.48 -13.86 22.77
CA GLY A 103 -17.51 -13.27 23.64
C GLY A 103 -17.15 -11.86 24.15
N GLY A 104 -15.96 -11.36 23.86
CA GLY A 104 -15.60 -9.97 24.05
C GLY A 104 -16.25 -9.09 22.98
N SER A 105 -16.70 -7.90 23.37
CA SER A 105 -17.26 -6.92 22.46
C SER A 105 -16.74 -5.52 22.74
N CYS A 106 -16.80 -4.65 21.74
CA CYS A 106 -16.34 -3.27 21.85
C CYS A 106 -17.18 -2.37 20.94
N ARG A 107 -17.94 -1.45 21.53
CA ARG A 107 -18.68 -0.47 20.74
C ARG A 107 -17.74 0.64 20.32
N VAL A 108 -17.59 0.85 19.01
CA VAL A 108 -16.71 1.87 18.45
C VAL A 108 -17.49 2.94 17.70
N THR A 109 -17.02 4.17 17.81
CA THR A 109 -17.45 5.32 17.02
C THR A 109 -16.25 5.84 16.25
N LEU A 110 -16.40 5.88 14.92
CA LEU A 110 -15.40 6.34 13.97
C LEU A 110 -15.88 7.68 13.42
N THR A 111 -15.12 8.75 13.68
CA THR A 111 -15.40 10.07 13.12
C THR A 111 -14.41 10.37 12.00
N PHE A 112 -14.92 10.47 10.78
CA PHE A 112 -14.13 10.80 9.59
C PHE A 112 -13.84 12.30 9.55
N ASN A 113 -12.56 12.64 9.66
CA ASN A 113 -12.05 13.99 9.53
C ASN A 113 -11.41 14.13 8.16
N GLU A 114 -11.89 15.07 7.35
CA GLU A 114 -11.22 15.42 6.11
C GLU A 114 -9.81 15.89 6.41
N THR A 115 -8.85 15.41 5.63
CA THR A 115 -7.49 15.92 5.69
C THR A 115 -7.36 17.12 4.75
N LEU A 116 -6.17 17.73 4.70
CA LEU A 116 -5.85 18.79 3.73
C LEU A 116 -5.93 18.30 2.27
N LEU A 117 -6.07 16.99 2.03
CA LEU A 117 -6.15 16.37 0.72
C LEU A 117 -7.60 15.95 0.44
N ALA A 118 -8.16 16.45 -0.66
CA ALA A 118 -9.55 16.20 -1.05
C ALA A 118 -9.84 14.69 -1.22
N GLY A 119 -10.89 14.20 -0.53
CA GLY A 119 -11.30 12.79 -0.57
C GLY A 119 -10.46 11.86 0.31
N GLN A 120 -9.56 12.39 1.13
CA GLN A 120 -8.83 11.63 2.14
C GLN A 120 -9.36 11.91 3.54
N TYR A 121 -9.24 10.90 4.40
CA TYR A 121 -9.75 10.94 5.75
C TYR A 121 -8.71 10.44 6.75
N SER A 122 -8.65 11.12 7.88
CA SER A 122 -8.20 10.50 9.13
C SER A 122 -9.45 10.10 9.92
N ILE A 123 -9.35 9.05 10.71
CA ILE A 123 -10.46 8.59 11.54
C ILE A 123 -10.05 8.74 13.00
N ASN A 124 -10.87 9.46 13.76
CA ASN A 124 -10.78 9.38 15.21
C ASN A 124 -11.65 8.20 15.66
N VAL A 125 -11.00 7.17 16.22
CA VAL A 125 -11.67 5.99 16.78
C VAL A 125 -11.82 6.22 18.28
N LYS A 126 -13.05 6.06 18.77
CA LYS A 126 -13.36 6.01 20.20
C LYS A 126 -14.16 4.78 20.52
N SER A 127 -13.72 4.03 21.52
CA SER A 127 -14.42 2.86 22.05
C SER A 127 -15.17 3.16 23.34
N SER A 128 -16.21 2.38 23.60
CA SER A 128 -16.93 2.32 24.86
C SER A 128 -17.24 0.86 25.17
N ASN A 129 -17.13 0.47 26.45
CA ASN A 129 -17.34 -0.90 26.91
C ASN A 129 -16.47 -1.91 26.14
N CYS A 130 -15.18 -1.62 25.96
CA CYS A 130 -14.27 -2.46 25.19
C CYS A 130 -13.76 -3.63 26.06
N ALA A 131 -14.23 -4.84 25.76
CA ALA A 131 -13.76 -6.08 26.38
C ALA A 131 -12.67 -6.80 25.56
N ILE A 132 -12.24 -6.20 24.45
CA ILE A 132 -11.12 -6.69 23.63
C ILE A 132 -9.80 -6.35 24.34
N ASN A 133 -8.82 -7.25 24.26
CA ASN A 133 -7.52 -7.15 24.95
C ASN A 133 -6.74 -5.86 24.68
N VAL A 134 -6.94 -5.22 23.52
CA VAL A 134 -6.26 -3.99 23.14
C VAL A 134 -7.30 -2.93 22.80
N VAL A 135 -7.10 -1.71 23.31
CA VAL A 135 -8.01 -0.58 23.07
C VAL A 135 -7.78 -0.01 21.66
N PRO A 136 -8.82 0.12 20.83
CA PRO A 136 -8.67 0.59 19.45
C PRO A 136 -8.58 2.13 19.34
N ASP A 137 -8.72 2.87 20.42
CA ASP A 137 -8.76 4.33 20.44
C ASP A 137 -7.51 4.96 19.81
N GLY A 138 -7.72 5.95 18.95
CA GLY A 138 -6.61 6.63 18.29
C GLY A 138 -7.03 7.43 17.07
N LEU A 139 -6.04 8.16 16.52
CA LEU A 139 -6.17 8.83 15.24
C LEU A 139 -5.54 7.95 14.17
N TYR A 140 -6.37 7.36 13.32
CA TYR A 140 -5.94 6.50 12.23
C TYR A 140 -5.81 7.32 10.96
N THR A 141 -4.75 7.06 10.21
CA THR A 141 -4.51 7.68 8.91
C THR A 141 -4.85 6.67 7.83
N ARG A 142 -5.62 7.08 6.82
CA ARG A 142 -5.89 6.23 5.65
C ARG A 142 -4.57 5.84 5.00
N ILE A 143 -4.35 4.54 4.83
CA ILE A 143 -3.34 4.04 3.91
C ILE A 143 -3.87 4.35 2.52
N LEU A 144 -3.12 5.18 1.81
CA LEU A 144 -3.36 5.40 0.41
C LEU A 144 -2.75 4.23 -0.31
N GLU A 145 -3.59 3.22 -0.50
CA GLU A 145 -3.32 2.25 -1.53
C GLU A 145 -3.09 3.05 -2.81
N ALA A 146 -1.97 2.81 -3.50
CA ALA A 146 -1.82 3.29 -4.85
C ALA A 146 -3.07 2.82 -5.58
N LYS A 147 -3.98 3.74 -5.93
CA LYS A 147 -5.15 3.42 -6.74
C LYS A 147 -4.63 2.77 -8.01
N ASN A 148 -4.58 1.45 -8.06
CA ASN A 148 -4.69 0.76 -9.32
C ASN A 148 -6.04 1.24 -9.87
N PRO A 149 -6.06 1.78 -11.10
CA PRO A 149 -7.28 2.30 -11.66
C PRO A 149 -8.36 1.21 -11.63
N PRO A 150 -9.65 1.60 -11.60
CA PRO A 150 -10.74 0.65 -11.75
C PRO A 150 -10.42 -0.28 -12.91
N ARG A 151 -10.56 -1.60 -12.69
CA ARG A 151 -10.68 -2.55 -13.80
C ARG A 151 -12.03 -2.33 -14.49
N THR A 152 -12.21 -1.16 -15.09
CA THR A 152 -13.20 -0.97 -16.14
C THR A 152 -12.56 -1.45 -17.42
N GLY A 153 -13.04 -2.59 -17.93
CA GLY A 153 -13.09 -2.93 -19.35
C GLY A 153 -11.78 -2.87 -20.14
N ALA A 154 -11.36 -4.05 -20.61
CA ALA A 154 -10.24 -4.32 -21.51
C ALA A 154 -8.85 -4.20 -20.89
N ALA A 155 -8.17 -5.34 -20.82
CA ALA A 155 -6.72 -5.42 -20.76
C ALA A 155 -6.14 -4.65 -21.95
N ARG A 156 -5.85 -3.36 -21.77
CA ARG A 156 -4.84 -2.71 -22.59
C ARG A 156 -3.51 -3.28 -22.13
N THR A 157 -3.01 -4.24 -22.89
CA THR A 157 -1.62 -4.66 -22.88
C THR A 157 -0.78 -3.43 -23.13
N SER A 158 -0.42 -2.70 -22.07
CA SER A 158 0.67 -1.75 -22.14
C SER A 158 1.89 -2.55 -22.58
N LEU A 159 2.32 -2.32 -23.83
CA LEU A 159 3.54 -2.87 -24.41
C LEU A 159 4.80 -2.35 -23.70
N GLN A 160 4.65 -1.47 -22.70
CA GLN A 160 5.77 -0.88 -22.00
C GLN A 160 6.07 -1.64 -20.69
N PRO A 161 7.35 -1.88 -20.37
CA PRO A 161 7.75 -2.63 -19.19
C PRO A 161 7.36 -1.89 -17.90
N GLU A 162 6.22 -2.22 -17.29
CA GLU A 162 5.84 -1.66 -15.99
C GLU A 162 6.45 -2.48 -14.84
N VAL A 163 6.84 -1.81 -13.76
CA VAL A 163 7.22 -2.49 -12.50
C VAL A 163 5.98 -3.10 -11.83
N CYS A 164 6.17 -4.24 -11.15
CA CYS A 164 5.16 -4.85 -10.29
C CYS A 164 5.47 -4.47 -8.83
N PRO A 165 4.70 -3.56 -8.22
CA PRO A 165 5.05 -2.97 -6.93
C PRO A 165 4.61 -3.77 -5.70
N ASP A 166 3.74 -4.77 -5.87
CA ASP A 166 3.25 -5.61 -4.79
C ASP A 166 4.20 -6.82 -4.59
N PRO A 167 4.82 -6.99 -3.40
CA PRO A 167 5.70 -8.13 -3.13
C PRO A 167 4.99 -9.49 -3.20
N LYS A 168 3.66 -9.54 -3.01
CA LYS A 168 2.86 -10.77 -3.13
C LYS A 168 2.47 -11.08 -4.58
N SER A 169 2.62 -10.10 -5.48
CA SER A 169 2.24 -10.20 -6.90
C SER A 169 3.38 -9.72 -7.82
N PRO A 170 4.59 -10.32 -7.76
CA PRO A 170 5.70 -9.91 -8.62
C PRO A 170 5.40 -10.18 -10.10
N CYS A 171 6.07 -9.45 -10.98
CA CYS A 171 5.99 -9.66 -12.42
C CYS A 171 6.56 -11.04 -12.74
N LYS A 172 5.72 -11.90 -13.33
CA LYS A 172 6.13 -13.21 -13.82
C LYS A 172 6.45 -13.12 -15.30
N THR A 173 7.68 -13.48 -15.67
CA THR A 173 8.11 -13.58 -17.05
C THR A 173 8.88 -14.89 -17.24
N PRO A 174 8.65 -15.65 -18.33
CA PRO A 174 9.44 -16.85 -18.62
C PRO A 174 10.94 -16.59 -18.79
N ALA A 175 11.33 -15.35 -19.13
CA ALA A 175 12.69 -15.04 -19.51
C ALA A 175 13.63 -14.67 -18.35
N LYS A 176 13.08 -14.37 -17.16
CA LYS A 176 13.86 -14.05 -15.95
C LYS A 176 13.06 -14.42 -14.70
N SER A 177 13.71 -15.13 -13.80
CA SER A 177 13.28 -15.20 -12.40
C SER A 177 13.90 -14.02 -11.65
N PHE A 178 13.08 -13.14 -11.10
CA PHE A 178 13.57 -12.02 -10.29
C PHE A 178 13.93 -12.52 -8.89
N ALA A 179 15.08 -12.10 -8.38
CA ALA A 179 15.50 -12.43 -7.03
C ALA A 179 14.65 -11.72 -5.97
N PRO A 180 14.59 -12.22 -4.72
CA PRO A 180 13.71 -11.67 -3.68
C PRO A 180 13.94 -10.18 -3.36
N TYR A 181 15.14 -9.65 -3.58
CA TYR A 181 15.49 -8.25 -3.36
C TYR A 181 15.31 -7.36 -4.61
N GLU A 182 14.97 -7.94 -5.76
CA GLU A 182 14.79 -7.19 -7.01
C GLU A 182 13.37 -6.64 -7.12
N LEU A 183 13.24 -5.43 -7.69
CA LEU A 183 11.97 -4.90 -8.13
C LEU A 183 11.65 -5.49 -9.51
N SER A 184 10.76 -6.48 -9.52
CA SER A 184 10.32 -7.12 -10.76
C SER A 184 9.61 -6.14 -11.69
N PHE A 185 9.83 -6.27 -13.00
CA PHE A 185 9.14 -5.49 -14.03
C PHE A 185 8.84 -6.35 -15.26
N ARG A 186 7.88 -5.91 -16.08
CA ARG A 186 7.38 -6.71 -17.20
C ARG A 186 8.42 -6.79 -18.32
N LEU A 187 9.03 -7.96 -18.48
CA LEU A 187 9.92 -8.25 -19.60
C LEU A 187 9.17 -8.99 -20.72
N PRO A 188 9.63 -8.88 -21.98
CA PRO A 188 9.14 -9.75 -23.04
C PRO A 188 9.47 -11.21 -22.74
N SER A 189 8.71 -12.13 -23.33
CA SER A 189 8.89 -13.57 -23.14
C SER A 189 10.20 -14.12 -23.69
N LYS A 190 10.86 -13.37 -24.58
CA LYS A 190 12.17 -13.67 -25.14
C LYS A 190 13.06 -12.44 -25.06
N LEU A 191 14.28 -12.62 -24.57
CA LEU A 191 15.27 -11.58 -24.44
C LEU A 191 16.35 -11.72 -25.51
N THR A 192 16.86 -10.59 -25.95
CA THR A 192 17.96 -10.47 -26.91
C THR A 192 19.20 -10.08 -26.12
N ARG A 193 20.31 -10.79 -26.35
CA ARG A 193 21.60 -10.47 -25.71
C ARG A 193 22.10 -9.09 -26.14
N GLY A 194 22.83 -8.40 -25.26
CA GLY A 194 23.35 -7.05 -25.52
C GLY A 194 22.26 -5.98 -25.69
N LYS A 195 21.02 -6.28 -25.28
CA LYS A 195 19.90 -5.34 -25.32
C LYS A 195 19.44 -5.05 -23.90
N THR A 196 19.54 -3.79 -23.51
CA THR A 196 18.96 -3.29 -22.26
C THR A 196 17.44 -3.19 -22.37
N TYR A 197 16.74 -3.76 -21.40
CA TYR A 197 15.29 -3.62 -21.22
C TYR A 197 15.02 -2.73 -20.02
N GLU A 198 14.31 -1.63 -20.21
CA GLU A 198 14.02 -0.66 -19.15
C GLU A 198 12.55 -0.61 -18.76
N SER A 199 12.29 -0.41 -17.48
CA SER A 199 10.97 -0.07 -16.98
C SER A 199 10.52 1.33 -17.42
N LEU A 200 9.21 1.56 -17.40
CA LEU A 200 8.67 2.90 -17.28
C LEU A 200 9.25 3.59 -16.04
N PRO A 201 9.47 4.93 -16.06
CA PRO A 201 9.88 5.67 -14.88
C PRO A 201 8.89 5.47 -13.74
N PHE A 202 9.42 5.27 -12.55
CA PHE A 202 8.65 5.20 -11.31
C PHE A 202 9.34 6.04 -10.25
N TYR A 203 8.76 6.12 -9.06
CA TYR A 203 9.36 6.77 -7.93
C TYR A 203 9.60 5.74 -6.82
N ALA A 204 10.72 5.90 -6.13
CA ALA A 204 11.07 5.12 -4.96
C ALA A 204 11.64 6.01 -3.86
N VAL A 205 11.43 5.60 -2.62
CA VAL A 205 12.04 6.23 -1.46
C VAL A 205 13.24 5.40 -1.05
N ILE A 206 14.43 5.98 -1.19
CA ILE A 206 15.68 5.42 -0.67
C ILE A 206 15.68 5.64 0.84
N LEU A 207 15.71 4.54 1.59
CA LEU A 207 15.72 4.54 3.05
C LEU A 207 17.13 4.71 3.59
N LYS A 208 18.09 4.02 2.96
CA LYS A 208 19.48 3.92 3.41
C LYS A 208 20.40 3.64 2.23
N THR A 209 21.57 4.27 2.26
CA THR A 209 22.68 4.05 1.33
C THR A 209 23.88 3.51 2.11
N TYR A 210 24.71 2.71 1.46
CA TYR A 210 25.87 2.07 2.09
C TYR A 210 27.14 2.45 1.31
N THR A 211 28.25 2.65 2.00
CA THR A 211 29.53 3.10 1.41
C THR A 211 30.63 2.04 1.43
N GLU A 212 30.52 1.00 2.25
CA GLU A 212 31.63 0.05 2.52
C GLU A 212 31.13 -1.39 2.78
N GLU A 213 30.16 -1.88 2.03
CA GLU A 213 29.72 -3.27 2.17
C GLU A 213 30.42 -4.18 1.16
N SER A 214 31.16 -5.16 1.67
CA SER A 214 31.81 -6.22 0.88
C SER A 214 30.81 -7.35 0.62
N CYS A 215 30.71 -7.78 -0.64
CA CYS A 215 29.87 -8.91 -1.05
C CYS A 215 30.28 -10.21 -0.31
N ASP A 216 29.29 -11.01 0.05
CA ASP A 216 29.49 -12.40 0.43
C ASP A 216 29.67 -13.28 -0.83
N ALA A 217 29.89 -14.58 -0.61
CA ALA A 217 30.15 -15.55 -1.69
C ALA A 217 28.97 -15.73 -2.67
N ASP A 218 27.77 -15.24 -2.32
CA ASP A 218 26.56 -15.33 -3.14
C ASP A 218 26.21 -13.98 -3.79
N ASP A 219 27.19 -13.06 -3.92
CA ASP A 219 27.04 -11.72 -4.52
C ASP A 219 25.97 -10.83 -3.87
N HIS A 220 25.70 -11.05 -2.58
CA HIS A 220 24.81 -10.21 -1.77
C HIS A 220 25.53 -9.73 -0.52
N THR A 221 24.89 -8.85 0.25
CA THR A 221 25.29 -8.66 1.64
C THR A 221 24.21 -9.18 2.56
N ALA A 222 24.49 -10.27 3.29
CA ALA A 222 23.59 -10.85 4.27
C ALA A 222 23.06 -9.84 5.32
N SER A 223 23.81 -8.77 5.62
CA SER A 223 23.36 -7.61 6.40
C SER A 223 22.17 -6.90 5.75
N ILE A 224 22.33 -6.51 4.48
CA ILE A 224 21.33 -5.77 3.70
C ILE A 224 20.08 -6.62 3.48
N GLU A 225 20.21 -7.91 3.17
CA GLU A 225 19.02 -8.75 2.96
C GLU A 225 18.20 -8.96 4.24
N ARG A 226 18.87 -9.15 5.39
CA ARG A 226 18.17 -9.19 6.69
C ARG A 226 17.44 -7.88 6.99
N GLU A 227 18.09 -6.74 6.71
CA GLU A 227 17.48 -5.43 6.89
C GLU A 227 16.31 -5.23 5.91
N ARG A 228 16.46 -5.62 4.64
CA ARG A 228 15.39 -5.56 3.63
C ARG A 228 14.18 -6.39 4.04
N LEU A 229 14.38 -7.62 4.53
CA LEU A 229 13.29 -8.49 5.01
C LEU A 229 12.53 -7.85 6.17
N LYS A 230 13.26 -7.28 7.15
CA LYS A 230 12.64 -6.54 8.25
C LYS A 230 11.81 -5.37 7.73
N ILE A 231 12.39 -4.54 6.86
CA ILE A 231 11.71 -3.38 6.28
C ILE A 231 10.49 -3.84 5.44
N GLN A 232 10.56 -4.98 4.76
CA GLN A 232 9.43 -5.52 4.00
C GLN A 232 8.21 -5.82 4.89
N THR A 233 8.41 -6.17 6.16
CA THR A 233 7.31 -6.32 7.13
C THR A 233 6.66 -4.98 7.50
N GLU A 234 7.42 -3.88 7.46
CA GLU A 234 6.91 -2.52 7.70
C GLU A 234 6.15 -1.96 6.49
N TYR A 235 6.45 -2.47 5.29
CA TYR A 235 5.83 -2.06 4.02
C TYR A 235 5.25 -3.26 3.25
N PRO A 236 4.24 -3.98 3.78
CA PRO A 236 3.81 -5.27 3.22
C PRO A 236 3.18 -5.21 1.82
N TYR A 237 2.84 -4.01 1.32
CA TYR A 237 2.20 -3.78 0.01
C TYR A 237 3.07 -2.98 -0.95
N ASN A 238 4.22 -2.50 -0.50
CA ASN A 238 5.19 -1.82 -1.35
C ASN A 238 6.44 -2.67 -1.38
N LYS A 239 6.87 -3.03 -2.59
CA LYS A 239 8.08 -3.82 -2.76
C LYS A 239 9.26 -3.06 -2.18
N VAL A 240 9.91 -3.69 -1.21
CA VAL A 240 11.21 -3.26 -0.69
C VAL A 240 12.26 -3.99 -1.50
N PHE A 241 13.10 -3.21 -2.16
CA PHE A 241 14.14 -3.70 -3.06
C PHE A 241 15.49 -3.08 -2.68
N ALA A 242 16.55 -3.72 -3.14
CA ALA A 242 17.90 -3.27 -2.89
C ALA A 242 18.72 -3.28 -4.18
N SER A 243 19.68 -2.35 -4.23
CA SER A 243 20.79 -2.37 -5.18
C SER A 243 22.04 -2.78 -4.42
N TYR A 244 22.85 -3.63 -5.04
CA TYR A 244 24.09 -4.13 -4.48
C TYR A 244 25.22 -3.73 -5.42
N SER A 245 26.38 -3.33 -4.87
CA SER A 245 27.59 -3.07 -5.67
C SER A 245 28.33 -4.36 -6.07
N CYS A 246 27.66 -5.50 -6.04
CA CYS A 246 28.25 -6.79 -6.33
C CYS A 246 28.19 -7.05 -7.84
N PRO A 247 29.26 -7.59 -8.45
CA PRO A 247 29.31 -7.88 -9.88
C PRO A 247 28.45 -9.09 -10.24
N ASN A 248 27.13 -8.93 -10.16
CA ASN A 248 26.16 -9.90 -10.65
C ASN A 248 25.61 -9.43 -12.00
N LEU A 249 26.10 -10.05 -13.08
CA LEU A 249 25.78 -9.69 -14.47
C LEU A 249 24.32 -9.97 -14.85
N ASP A 250 23.54 -10.66 -14.00
CA ASP A 250 22.13 -10.99 -14.22
C ASP A 250 21.18 -10.26 -13.25
N ALA A 251 21.66 -9.23 -12.55
CA ALA A 251 20.86 -8.44 -11.62
C ALA A 251 20.01 -7.35 -12.30
N VAL A 252 18.94 -6.92 -11.64
CA VAL A 252 18.22 -5.69 -11.99
C VAL A 252 19.03 -4.47 -11.56
N ASP A 253 19.34 -3.62 -12.53
CA ASP A 253 19.96 -2.32 -12.30
C ASP A 253 18.92 -1.23 -12.06
N TYR A 254 19.33 -0.18 -11.33
CA TYR A 254 18.49 0.99 -11.07
C TYR A 254 19.19 2.27 -11.50
N SER A 255 18.60 2.95 -12.48
CA SER A 255 19.03 4.29 -12.88
C SER A 255 18.03 5.31 -12.36
N PHE A 256 18.49 6.53 -12.11
CA PHE A 256 17.65 7.67 -11.76
C PHE A 256 18.12 8.92 -12.49
N PRO A 257 17.22 9.87 -12.82
CA PRO A 257 17.62 11.18 -13.29
C PRO A 257 18.46 11.83 -12.19
N GLY A 258 19.75 12.00 -12.45
CA GLY A 258 20.75 12.27 -11.42
C GLY A 258 21.79 13.26 -11.89
N LYS A 259 22.41 13.91 -10.90
CA LYS A 259 23.53 14.83 -11.07
C LYS A 259 24.64 14.13 -11.85
N LEU A 260 25.22 14.82 -12.83
CA LEU A 260 26.52 14.42 -13.33
C LEU A 260 27.56 14.83 -12.28
N ASP A 261 28.58 14.02 -12.09
CA ASP A 261 29.76 14.45 -11.36
C ASP A 261 30.59 15.43 -12.21
N SER A 262 31.77 15.82 -11.71
CA SER A 262 32.64 16.75 -12.42
C SER A 262 33.23 16.20 -13.73
N THR A 263 33.13 14.88 -13.99
CA THR A 263 33.61 14.25 -15.23
C THR A 263 32.51 14.10 -16.28
N GLY A 264 31.27 14.46 -15.93
CA GLY A 264 30.10 14.27 -16.80
C GLY A 264 29.51 12.87 -16.69
N GLU A 265 29.98 12.05 -15.75
CA GLU A 265 29.45 10.73 -15.48
C GLU A 265 28.26 10.79 -14.51
N ARG A 266 27.33 9.85 -14.63
CA ARG A 266 26.17 9.79 -13.74
C ARG A 266 26.64 9.42 -12.34
N VAL A 267 26.26 10.21 -11.33
CA VAL A 267 26.45 9.83 -9.92
C VAL A 267 25.59 8.60 -9.64
N LEU A 268 26.24 7.44 -9.48
CA LEU A 268 25.60 6.17 -9.14
C LEU A 268 25.37 6.08 -7.64
N ILE A 269 24.18 5.64 -7.23
CA ILE A 269 23.92 5.17 -5.87
C ILE A 269 23.98 3.65 -5.98
N MET A 270 25.14 3.08 -5.72
CA MET A 270 25.40 1.67 -6.05
C MET A 270 24.86 0.70 -5.00
N THR A 271 24.87 1.08 -3.71
CA THR A 271 24.34 0.25 -2.62
C THR A 271 23.26 0.97 -1.82
N PHE A 272 22.03 0.49 -1.89
CA PHE A 272 20.89 1.08 -1.17
C PHE A 272 19.78 0.08 -0.87
N ILE A 273 18.93 0.41 0.11
CA ILE A 273 17.59 -0.17 0.27
C ILE A 273 16.56 0.92 -0.05
N ALA A 274 15.57 0.58 -0.87
CA ALA A 274 14.51 1.47 -1.27
C ALA A 274 13.14 0.78 -1.23
N VAL A 275 12.09 1.59 -1.19
CA VAL A 275 10.70 1.15 -1.24
C VAL A 275 10.01 1.80 -2.42
N TYR A 276 9.28 1.01 -3.20
CA TYR A 276 8.48 1.54 -4.30
C TYR A 276 7.46 2.57 -3.79
N ALA A 277 7.41 3.75 -4.41
CA ALA A 277 6.66 4.92 -3.95
C ALA A 277 5.59 5.42 -4.92
N GLY A 278 5.42 4.78 -6.08
CA GLY A 278 4.36 5.10 -7.04
C GLY A 278 4.86 5.44 -8.44
N LYS A 279 3.92 5.73 -9.34
CA LYS A 279 4.21 6.10 -10.74
C LYS A 279 4.35 7.63 -10.90
N THR A 280 3.78 8.41 -9.98
CA THR A 280 3.74 9.87 -10.07
C THR A 280 4.48 10.53 -8.92
N GLN A 281 4.98 11.75 -9.16
CA GLN A 281 5.68 12.53 -8.15
C GLN A 281 4.78 12.86 -6.95
N ALA A 282 3.49 13.09 -7.19
CA ALA A 282 2.51 13.38 -6.14
C ALA A 282 2.35 12.19 -5.18
N GLN A 283 2.10 10.98 -5.71
CA GLN A 283 2.01 9.74 -4.93
C GLN A 283 3.28 9.52 -4.10
N ALA A 284 4.43 9.81 -4.70
CA ALA A 284 5.70 9.49 -4.10
C ALA A 284 6.14 10.50 -3.04
N ASN A 285 5.83 11.79 -3.21
CA ASN A 285 6.03 12.80 -2.16
C ASN A 285 5.17 12.53 -0.93
N GLU A 286 3.95 12.06 -1.16
CA GLU A 286 3.03 11.64 -0.11
C GLU A 286 3.56 10.42 0.65
N PHE A 287 3.97 9.39 -0.08
CA PHE A 287 4.60 8.21 0.51
C PHE A 287 5.90 8.55 1.25
N LEU A 288 6.72 9.47 0.72
CA LEU A 288 7.93 9.97 1.38
C LEU A 288 7.61 10.64 2.72
N GLY A 289 6.53 11.42 2.81
CA GLY A 289 6.08 12.03 4.05
C GLY A 289 5.81 10.99 5.13
N TYR A 290 5.10 9.92 4.79
CA TYR A 290 4.87 8.76 5.68
C TYR A 290 6.18 8.08 6.07
N VAL A 291 7.02 7.72 5.08
CA VAL A 291 8.28 7.02 5.31
C VAL A 291 9.22 7.81 6.24
N ARG A 292 9.28 9.14 6.09
CA ARG A 292 10.16 10.00 6.92
C ARG A 292 9.81 10.03 8.40
N THR A 293 8.61 9.60 8.79
CA THR A 293 8.26 9.43 10.21
C THR A 293 9.06 8.31 10.88
N VAL A 294 9.50 7.32 10.10
CA VAL A 294 10.29 6.16 10.56
C VAL A 294 11.75 6.25 10.07
N TYR A 295 11.97 6.79 8.88
CA TYR A 295 13.27 6.96 8.22
C TYR A 295 13.51 8.44 7.89
N PRO A 296 13.88 9.30 8.86
CA PRO A 296 13.95 10.76 8.66
C PRO A 296 14.91 11.21 7.55
N LYS A 297 15.95 10.41 7.28
CA LYS A 297 16.94 10.66 6.22
C LYS A 297 16.51 10.13 4.85
N ALA A 298 15.33 9.53 4.75
CA ALA A 298 14.85 8.96 3.51
C ALA A 298 14.72 10.04 2.43
N SER A 299 15.06 9.66 1.20
CA SER A 299 15.07 10.56 0.05
C SER A 299 14.28 9.96 -1.11
N LEU A 300 13.54 10.81 -1.81
CA LEU A 300 12.76 10.40 -2.95
C LEU A 300 13.60 10.48 -4.23
N LYS A 301 13.49 9.45 -5.07
CA LYS A 301 14.09 9.40 -6.40
C LYS A 301 13.07 8.93 -7.42
N GLN A 302 13.08 9.58 -8.58
CA GLN A 302 12.52 8.95 -9.78
C GLN A 302 13.54 7.92 -10.28
N MET A 303 13.12 6.72 -10.65
CA MET A 303 13.99 5.62 -11.06
C MET A 303 13.45 4.93 -12.32
N LYS A 304 14.33 4.20 -12.99
CA LYS A 304 14.01 3.12 -13.92
C LYS A 304 14.75 1.86 -13.48
N ALA A 305 14.09 0.72 -13.61
CA ALA A 305 14.70 -0.59 -13.45
C ALA A 305 15.16 -1.06 -14.83
N SER A 306 16.36 -1.62 -14.94
CA SER A 306 16.89 -2.16 -16.18
C SER A 306 17.39 -3.57 -16.01
N TYR A 307 17.31 -4.35 -17.07
CA TYR A 307 17.87 -5.69 -17.15
C TYR A 307 18.50 -5.88 -18.52
N GLU A 308 19.71 -6.42 -18.52
CA GLU A 308 20.44 -6.79 -19.72
C GLU A 308 21.08 -8.15 -19.49
N ILE A 309 21.08 -8.99 -20.53
CA ILE A 309 21.87 -10.21 -20.54
C ILE A 309 23.17 -9.87 -21.24
N LEU A 310 24.25 -9.78 -20.46
CA LEU A 310 25.60 -9.54 -20.96
C LEU A 310 26.23 -10.84 -21.49
N ASP A 311 27.15 -10.73 -22.44
CA ASP A 311 27.94 -11.87 -22.89
C ASP A 311 28.87 -12.32 -21.76
N GLN A 312 28.81 -13.60 -21.38
CA GLN A 312 29.78 -14.26 -20.50
C GLN A 312 31.05 -14.60 -21.26
#